data_AF-A0A318H581-F1
#
_entry.id   AF-A0A318H581-F1
#
_cell.length_a   1.000
_cell.length_b   1.000
_cell.length_c   1.000
_cell.angle_alpha   90.00
_cell.angle_beta   90.00
_cell.angle_gamma   90.00
#
_symmetry.space_group_name_H-M   'P 1'
#
loop_
_entity.id
_entity.type
_entity.pdbx_description
1 polymer ?
#
loop_
_entity_poly.entity_id
_entity_poly.type
_entity_poly.pdbx_seq_one_letter_code
_entity_poly.pdbx_strand_id
1 'polypeptide(L)'
;MTVNPTVRSRLEAQGFCGLDDETLAELAPWLRWTYSLGTLVTLIGVALMSPSVLWSLAAITSVGIVVPFHPFDLLYNYGMRYLTRTGPIPNSGPQRHFVFVVATVWLIATGWAFYAGATIIGIALGVLLIFVGGLASTTNFCIPSFIYNTVVGRRNAPSERWA
;
A
#
# COMPACT_ATOMS: atom_id res chain seq x y z
N MET A 1 -11.82 -20.68 -9.88
CA MET A 1 -12.84 -19.61 -9.99
C MET A 1 -12.30 -18.51 -10.87
N THR A 2 -13.11 -17.85 -11.70
CA THR A 2 -12.65 -16.71 -12.49
C THR A 2 -12.66 -15.43 -11.67
N VAL A 3 -11.57 -14.65 -11.70
CA VAL A 3 -11.49 -13.40 -10.95
C VAL A 3 -12.20 -12.29 -11.69
N ASN A 4 -12.85 -11.37 -10.97
CA ASN A 4 -13.51 -10.21 -11.60
C ASN A 4 -12.50 -9.42 -12.47
N PRO A 5 -12.79 -9.13 -13.75
CA PRO A 5 -11.86 -8.45 -14.66
C PRO A 5 -11.35 -7.09 -14.13
N THR A 6 -12.21 -6.36 -13.42
CA THR A 6 -11.84 -5.09 -12.77
C THR A 6 -10.84 -5.29 -11.65
N VAL A 7 -11.01 -6.35 -10.84
CA VAL A 7 -10.07 -6.69 -9.76
C VAL A 7 -8.73 -7.12 -10.36
N ARG A 8 -8.75 -7.98 -11.38
CA ARG A 8 -7.56 -8.36 -12.14
C ARG A 8 -6.78 -7.13 -12.62
N SER A 9 -7.44 -6.25 -13.38
CA SER A 9 -6.83 -5.05 -13.95
C SER A 9 -6.19 -4.16 -12.87
N ARG A 10 -6.83 -4.02 -11.70
CA ARG A 10 -6.33 -3.23 -10.57
C ARG A 10 -5.13 -3.86 -9.85
N LEU A 11 -5.11 -5.18 -9.66
CA LEU A 11 -3.97 -5.88 -9.07
C LEU A 11 -2.77 -5.86 -10.02
N GLU A 12 -3.04 -6.10 -11.28
CA GLU A 12 -2.07 -6.00 -12.36
C GLU A 12 -1.47 -4.60 -12.50
N ALA A 13 -2.28 -3.54 -12.35
CA ALA A 13 -1.81 -2.16 -12.32
C ALA A 13 -0.83 -1.89 -11.16
N GLN A 14 -0.88 -2.69 -10.09
CA GLN A 14 0.03 -2.61 -8.94
C GLN A 14 1.28 -3.49 -9.11
N GLY A 15 1.44 -4.15 -10.27
CA GLY A 15 2.59 -4.98 -10.59
C GLY A 15 2.37 -6.49 -10.40
N PHE A 16 1.19 -6.94 -9.98
CA PHE A 16 0.87 -8.37 -9.84
C PHE A 16 0.44 -8.98 -11.18
N CYS A 17 1.38 -9.08 -12.13
CA CYS A 17 1.15 -9.57 -13.48
C CYS A 17 1.50 -11.06 -13.63
N GLY A 18 0.77 -11.78 -14.50
CA GLY A 18 1.08 -13.18 -14.84
C GLY A 18 0.62 -14.21 -13.81
N LEU A 19 -0.18 -13.82 -12.83
CA LEU A 19 -0.79 -14.72 -11.85
C LEU A 19 -2.08 -15.34 -12.40
N ASP A 20 -2.31 -16.61 -12.03
CA ASP A 20 -3.56 -17.33 -12.29
C ASP A 20 -4.74 -16.74 -11.49
N ASP A 21 -5.96 -17.01 -11.95
CA ASP A 21 -7.18 -16.46 -11.36
C ASP A 21 -7.38 -16.87 -9.88
N GLU A 22 -6.94 -18.06 -9.50
CA GLU A 22 -7.05 -18.57 -8.13
C GLU A 22 -6.13 -17.76 -7.20
N THR A 23 -4.87 -17.60 -7.59
CA THR A 23 -3.90 -16.78 -6.85
C THR A 23 -4.36 -15.32 -6.75
N LEU A 24 -4.93 -14.74 -7.81
CA LEU A 24 -5.44 -13.37 -7.78
C LEU A 24 -6.69 -13.23 -6.91
N ALA A 25 -7.60 -14.20 -6.94
CA ALA A 25 -8.79 -14.20 -6.11
C ALA A 25 -8.44 -14.25 -4.63
N GLU A 26 -7.42 -15.04 -4.28
CA GLU A 26 -6.90 -15.12 -2.92
C GLU A 26 -6.12 -13.86 -2.52
N LEU A 27 -5.26 -13.33 -3.39
CA LEU A 27 -4.46 -12.13 -3.12
C LEU A 27 -5.31 -10.87 -2.95
N ALA A 28 -6.40 -10.73 -3.71
CA ALA A 28 -7.23 -9.53 -3.74
C ALA A 28 -7.69 -8.99 -2.37
N PRO A 29 -8.24 -9.81 -1.45
CA PRO A 29 -8.60 -9.36 -0.11
C PRO A 29 -7.38 -9.10 0.78
N TRP A 30 -6.29 -9.85 0.62
CA TRP A 30 -5.13 -9.75 1.50
C TRP A 30 -4.20 -8.60 1.14
N LEU A 31 -4.16 -8.17 -0.11
CA LEU A 31 -3.44 -6.95 -0.47
C LEU A 31 -4.01 -5.72 0.25
N ARG A 32 -5.32 -5.74 0.57
CA ARG A 32 -5.99 -4.69 1.34
C ARG A 32 -5.50 -4.62 2.78
N TRP A 33 -4.94 -5.69 3.33
CA TRP A 33 -4.36 -5.73 4.68
C TRP A 33 -3.36 -4.59 4.88
N THR A 34 -2.35 -4.53 4.01
CA THR A 34 -1.26 -3.55 4.11
C THR A 34 -1.77 -2.13 3.95
N TYR A 35 -2.68 -1.89 3.00
CA TYR A 35 -3.31 -0.58 2.82
C TYR A 35 -4.19 -0.21 4.01
N SER A 36 -4.93 -1.16 4.59
CA SER A 36 -5.85 -0.89 5.71
C SER A 36 -5.09 -0.56 6.99
N LEU A 37 -4.00 -1.29 7.30
CA LEU A 37 -3.14 -0.97 8.43
C LEU A 37 -2.47 0.40 8.26
N GLY A 38 -1.91 0.68 7.08
CA GLY A 38 -1.32 2.00 6.79
C GLY A 38 -2.34 3.13 6.93
N THR A 39 -3.54 2.96 6.38
CA THR A 39 -4.63 3.94 6.47
C THR A 39 -5.09 4.14 7.92
N LEU A 40 -5.21 3.06 8.70
CA LEU A 40 -5.60 3.13 10.11
C LEU A 40 -4.58 3.88 10.96
N VAL A 41 -3.29 3.56 10.80
CA VAL A 41 -2.22 4.27 11.53
C VAL A 41 -2.15 5.74 11.09
N THR A 42 -2.35 6.03 9.80
CA THR A 42 -2.44 7.40 9.29
C THR A 42 -3.61 8.15 9.94
N LEU A 43 -4.79 7.53 9.99
CA LEU A 43 -5.98 8.09 10.64
C LEU A 43 -5.71 8.42 12.11
N ILE A 44 -5.09 7.50 12.85
CA ILE A 44 -4.69 7.73 14.24
C ILE A 44 -3.73 8.92 14.33
N GLY A 45 -2.70 8.96 13.48
CA GLY A 45 -1.73 10.04 13.45
C GLY A 45 -2.36 11.41 13.16
N VAL A 46 -3.29 11.48 12.21
CA VAL A 46 -4.02 12.71 11.85
C VAL A 46 -5.00 13.12 12.95
N ALA A 47 -5.78 12.17 13.50
CA ALA A 47 -6.75 12.45 14.56
C ALA A 47 -6.08 12.97 15.83
N LEU A 48 -4.89 12.44 16.15
CA LEU A 48 -4.06 12.90 17.26
C LEU A 48 -3.16 14.10 16.89
N MET A 49 -3.18 14.54 15.63
CA MET A 49 -2.28 15.56 15.07
C MET A 49 -0.81 15.31 15.44
N SER A 50 -0.39 14.04 15.39
CA SER A 50 0.86 13.57 15.97
C SER A 50 1.93 13.36 14.89
N PRO A 51 2.98 14.22 14.85
CA PRO A 51 4.11 14.02 13.94
C PRO A 51 4.82 12.69 14.18
N SER A 52 4.97 12.29 15.45
CA SER A 52 5.69 11.07 15.81
C SER A 52 5.02 9.81 15.28
N VAL A 53 3.69 9.71 15.34
CA VAL A 53 2.94 8.58 14.75
C VAL A 53 3.11 8.53 13.24
N LEU A 54 2.98 9.68 12.56
CA LEU A 54 3.09 9.77 11.10
C LEU A 54 4.51 9.47 10.61
N TRP A 55 5.54 9.99 11.29
CA TRP A 55 6.93 9.72 10.95
C TRP A 55 7.36 8.28 11.28
N SER A 56 6.80 7.67 12.33
CA SER A 56 7.00 6.25 12.60
C SER A 56 6.44 5.40 11.46
N LEU A 57 5.23 5.72 10.98
CA LEU A 57 4.66 5.06 9.81
C LEU A 57 5.51 5.34 8.55
N ALA A 58 5.98 6.57 8.35
CA ALA A 58 6.83 6.90 7.21
C ALA A 58 8.13 6.08 7.19
N ALA A 59 8.75 5.88 8.36
CA ALA A 59 9.93 5.03 8.52
C ALA A 59 9.62 3.57 8.16
N ILE A 60 8.52 3.02 8.67
CA ILE A 60 8.06 1.66 8.34
C ILE A 60 7.82 1.52 6.82
N THR A 61 7.12 2.49 6.22
CA THR A 61 6.81 2.48 4.79
C THR A 61 8.06 2.65 3.92
N SER A 62 9.06 3.40 4.39
CA SER A 62 10.30 3.61 3.65
C SER A 62 11.11 2.33 3.47
N VAL A 63 10.95 1.34 4.36
CA VAL A 63 11.59 0.02 4.22
C VAL A 63 11.17 -0.62 2.89
N GLY A 64 9.89 -0.57 2.54
CA GLY A 64 9.37 -1.11 1.29
C GLY A 64 9.92 -0.43 0.02
N ILE A 65 10.54 0.74 0.13
CA ILE A 65 11.21 1.38 -1.02
C ILE A 65 12.43 0.55 -1.45
N VAL A 66 13.15 -0.03 -0.49
CA VAL A 66 14.44 -0.69 -0.71
C VAL A 66 14.31 -2.21 -0.77
N VAL A 67 13.44 -2.80 0.05
CA VAL A 67 13.25 -4.26 0.11
C VAL A 67 12.00 -4.70 -0.64
N PRO A 68 11.92 -5.96 -1.13
CA PRO A 68 10.80 -6.43 -1.95
C PRO A 68 9.46 -6.61 -1.21
N PHE A 69 9.36 -6.20 0.05
CA PHE A 69 8.15 -6.34 0.86
C PHE A 69 7.93 -5.11 1.75
N HIS A 70 6.67 -4.82 2.09
CA HIS A 70 6.36 -3.88 3.15
C HIS A 70 6.41 -4.61 4.51
N PRO A 71 6.85 -3.98 5.62
CA PRO A 71 6.84 -4.64 6.93
C PRO A 71 5.46 -5.19 7.35
N PHE A 72 4.36 -4.55 6.92
CA PHE A 72 3.00 -5.08 7.14
C PHE A 72 2.70 -6.35 6.33
N ASP A 73 3.36 -6.56 5.18
CA ASP A 73 3.27 -7.82 4.44
C ASP A 73 3.94 -8.94 5.25
N LEU A 74 5.03 -8.66 5.99
CA LEU A 74 5.65 -9.63 6.88
C LEU A 74 4.72 -10.02 8.04
N LEU A 75 4.02 -9.04 8.63
CA LEU A 75 3.03 -9.30 9.68
C LEU A 75 1.94 -10.25 9.19
N TYR A 76 1.52 -10.11 7.93
CA TYR A 76 0.60 -11.04 7.30
C TYR A 76 1.26 -12.41 7.05
N ASN A 77 2.41 -12.43 6.37
CA ASN A 77 3.09 -13.65 5.92
C ASN A 77 3.58 -14.53 7.08
N TYR A 78 3.96 -13.95 8.21
CA TYR A 78 4.43 -14.70 9.39
C TYR A 78 3.38 -14.88 10.48
N GLY A 79 2.21 -14.24 10.36
CA GLY A 79 1.14 -14.31 11.35
C GLY A 79 -0.18 -14.74 10.73
N MET A 80 -0.88 -13.79 10.11
CA MET A 80 -2.26 -13.97 9.65
C MET A 80 -2.41 -15.12 8.66
N ARG A 81 -1.47 -15.34 7.74
CA ARG A 81 -1.60 -16.40 6.72
C ARG A 81 -1.80 -17.79 7.34
N TYR A 82 -1.18 -18.06 8.49
CA TYR A 82 -1.28 -19.35 9.15
C TYR A 82 -2.61 -19.53 9.87
N LEU A 83 -3.20 -18.44 10.34
CA LEU A 83 -4.54 -18.43 10.93
C LEU A 83 -5.62 -18.59 9.85
N THR A 84 -5.42 -17.99 8.68
CA THR A 84 -6.39 -17.98 7.58
C THR A 84 -6.18 -19.10 6.57
N ARG A 85 -5.06 -19.84 6.68
CA ARG A 85 -4.62 -20.91 5.76
C ARG A 85 -4.52 -20.44 4.31
N THR A 86 -3.91 -19.28 4.14
CA THR A 86 -3.78 -18.61 2.85
C THR A 86 -2.31 -18.54 2.40
N GLY A 87 -2.10 -18.39 1.10
CA GLY A 87 -0.80 -18.23 0.47
C GLY A 87 -0.08 -16.94 0.89
N PRO A 88 1.25 -16.87 0.70
CA PRO A 88 2.01 -15.65 0.96
C PRO A 88 1.60 -14.52 0.02
N ILE A 89 1.67 -13.28 0.52
CA ILE A 89 1.66 -12.08 -0.32
C ILE A 89 2.95 -12.08 -1.16
N PRO A 90 2.85 -12.02 -2.50
CA PRO A 90 4.02 -11.97 -3.38
C PRO A 90 4.84 -10.70 -3.19
N ASN A 91 6.10 -10.76 -3.64
CA ASN A 91 7.00 -9.61 -3.63
C ASN A 91 6.44 -8.42 -4.44
N SER A 92 6.79 -7.23 -3.98
CA SER A 92 6.38 -5.95 -4.55
C SER A 92 7.09 -5.69 -5.87
N GLY A 93 6.33 -5.35 -6.91
CA GLY A 93 6.87 -4.87 -8.17
C GLY A 93 7.21 -3.37 -8.15
N PRO A 94 7.83 -2.83 -9.21
CA PRO A 94 8.24 -1.43 -9.32
C PRO A 94 7.12 -0.42 -9.03
N GLN A 95 5.89 -0.73 -9.45
CA GLN A 95 4.71 0.09 -9.22
C GLN A 95 4.45 0.29 -7.71
N ARG A 96 4.59 -0.79 -6.93
CA ARG A 96 4.33 -0.76 -5.49
C ARG A 96 5.48 -0.11 -4.72
N HIS A 97 6.72 -0.24 -5.19
CA HIS A 97 7.84 0.57 -4.68
C HIS A 97 7.59 2.08 -4.85
N PHE A 98 7.08 2.49 -6.01
CA PHE A 98 6.70 3.89 -6.23
C PHE A 98 5.59 4.35 -5.27
N VAL A 99 4.59 3.50 -5.00
CA VAL A 99 3.55 3.78 -3.98
C VAL A 99 4.20 4.06 -2.62
N PHE A 100 5.19 3.27 -2.21
CA PHE A 100 5.87 3.46 -0.93
C PHE A 100 6.65 4.78 -0.89
N VAL A 101 7.33 5.18 -1.98
CA VAL A 101 8.00 6.49 -2.07
C VAL A 101 6.99 7.62 -1.87
N VAL A 102 5.89 7.60 -2.63
CA VAL A 102 4.85 8.64 -2.55
C VAL A 102 4.25 8.69 -1.14
N ALA A 103 3.93 7.54 -0.56
CA ALA A 103 3.37 7.46 0.79
C ALA A 103 4.34 7.98 1.86
N THR A 104 5.62 7.59 1.81
CA THR A 104 6.63 8.06 2.76
C THR A 104 6.81 9.58 2.68
N VAL A 105 6.96 10.15 1.49
CA VAL A 105 7.12 11.62 1.32
C VAL A 105 5.88 12.35 1.84
N TRP A 106 4.69 11.86 1.53
CA TRP A 106 3.44 12.47 1.98
C TRP A 106 3.28 12.40 3.50
N LEU A 107 3.57 11.26 4.13
CA LEU A 107 3.53 11.11 5.59
C LEU A 107 4.52 12.06 6.29
N ILE A 108 5.74 12.20 5.75
CA ILE A 108 6.73 13.16 6.26
C ILE A 108 6.20 14.59 6.17
N ALA A 109 5.66 14.98 5.01
CA ALA A 109 5.10 16.31 4.80
C ALA A 109 3.93 16.61 5.75
N THR A 110 3.00 15.66 5.93
CA THR A 110 1.88 15.79 6.86
C THR A 110 2.37 15.92 8.30
N GLY A 111 3.32 15.07 8.73
CA GLY A 111 3.91 15.15 10.06
C GLY A 111 4.66 16.47 10.28
N TRP A 112 5.36 16.97 9.27
CA TRP A 112 6.05 18.26 9.31
C TRP A 112 5.07 19.43 9.44
N ALA A 113 3.93 19.39 8.75
CA ALA A 113 2.89 20.41 8.88
C ALA A 113 2.34 20.47 10.32
N PHE A 114 2.07 19.31 10.95
CA PHE A 114 1.67 19.28 12.35
C PHE A 114 2.79 19.76 13.30
N TYR A 115 4.03 19.36 13.04
CA TYR A 115 5.19 19.79 13.83
C TYR A 115 5.40 21.32 13.79
N ALA A 116 5.19 21.93 12.62
CA ALA A 116 5.30 23.38 12.43
C ALA A 116 4.07 24.17 12.91
N GLY A 117 3.05 23.51 13.47
CA GLY A 117 1.80 24.14 13.91
C GLY A 117 0.85 24.53 12.77
N ALA A 118 1.12 24.13 11.54
CA ALA A 118 0.28 24.36 10.37
C ALA A 118 -0.88 23.35 10.31
N THR A 119 -1.73 23.33 11.35
CA THR A 119 -2.75 22.31 11.58
C THR A 119 -3.71 22.11 10.40
N ILE A 120 -4.18 23.19 9.77
CA ILE A 120 -5.10 23.11 8.62
C ILE A 120 -4.43 22.37 7.45
N ILE A 121 -3.15 22.66 7.18
CA ILE A 121 -2.39 22.00 6.11
C ILE A 121 -2.18 20.52 6.45
N GLY A 122 -1.81 20.21 7.70
CA GLY A 122 -1.66 18.84 8.17
C GLY A 122 -2.96 18.03 8.05
N ILE A 123 -4.09 18.60 8.45
CA ILE A 123 -5.41 17.94 8.29
C ILE A 123 -5.74 17.75 6.80
N ALA A 124 -5.56 18.77 5.96
CA ALA A 124 -5.87 18.67 4.53
C ALA A 124 -5.04 17.58 3.84
N LEU A 125 -3.72 17.56 4.07
CA LEU A 125 -2.83 16.54 3.54
C LEU A 125 -3.17 15.14 4.08
N GLY A 126 -3.43 15.05 5.38
CA GLY A 126 -3.76 13.80 6.07
C GLY A 126 -5.08 13.19 5.60
N VAL A 127 -6.14 13.99 5.51
CA VAL A 127 -7.47 13.54 5.02
C VAL A 127 -7.37 13.07 3.59
N LEU A 128 -6.64 13.79 2.72
CA LEU A 128 -6.45 13.36 1.34
C LEU A 128 -5.67 12.05 1.27
N LEU A 129 -4.61 11.89 2.08
CA LEU A 129 -3.86 10.63 2.16
C LEU A 129 -4.74 9.47 2.65
N ILE A 130 -5.58 9.68 3.68
CA ILE A 130 -6.54 8.70 4.20
C ILE A 130 -7.55 8.30 3.12
N PHE A 131 -8.04 9.26 2.33
CA PHE A 131 -8.98 8.98 1.23
C PHE A 131 -8.34 8.09 0.16
N VAL A 132 -7.11 8.43 -0.28
CA VAL A 132 -6.37 7.63 -1.27
C VAL A 132 -6.06 6.23 -0.73
N GLY A 133 -5.60 6.13 0.52
CA GLY A 133 -5.33 4.86 1.20
C GLY A 133 -6.60 4.01 1.35
N GLY A 134 -7.70 4.62 1.80
CA GLY A 134 -9.00 3.98 1.96
C GLY A 134 -9.59 3.45 0.65
N LEU A 135 -9.38 4.17 -0.46
CA LEU A 135 -9.76 3.69 -1.79
C LEU A 135 -9.00 2.42 -2.16
N ALA A 136 -7.68 2.37 -1.93
CA ALA A 136 -6.87 1.17 -2.15
C ALA A 136 -7.30 0.03 -1.22
N SER A 137 -7.55 0.32 0.06
CA SER A 137 -8.02 -0.65 1.07
C SER A 137 -9.36 -1.28 0.75
N THR A 138 -10.27 -0.59 0.07
CA THR A 138 -11.62 -1.10 -0.21
C THR A 138 -11.76 -1.67 -1.61
N THR A 139 -11.04 -1.13 -2.59
CA THR A 139 -11.29 -1.41 -4.01
C THR A 139 -10.12 -2.04 -4.77
N ASN A 140 -8.94 -2.14 -4.14
CA ASN A 140 -7.65 -2.44 -4.79
C ASN A 140 -7.25 -1.40 -5.84
N PHE A 141 -7.93 -0.26 -5.92
CA PHE A 141 -7.54 0.82 -6.83
C PHE A 141 -6.48 1.70 -6.15
N CYS A 142 -5.23 1.59 -6.62
CA CYS A 142 -4.10 2.32 -6.06
C CYS A 142 -3.69 3.46 -7.01
N ILE A 143 -4.07 4.70 -6.67
CA ILE A 143 -3.82 5.88 -7.51
C ILE A 143 -2.33 6.03 -7.90
N PRO A 144 -1.36 5.92 -6.96
CA PRO A 144 0.05 6.09 -7.34
C PRO A 144 0.54 5.00 -8.30
N SER A 145 0.03 3.77 -8.22
CA SER A 145 0.37 2.72 -9.21
C SER A 145 -0.17 3.05 -10.60
N PHE A 146 -1.37 3.64 -10.71
CA PHE A 146 -1.89 4.14 -11.99
C PHE A 146 -1.04 5.28 -12.55
N ILE A 147 -0.65 6.25 -11.71
CA ILE A 147 0.25 7.35 -12.10
C ILE A 147 1.59 6.80 -12.59
N TYR A 148 2.15 5.80 -11.91
CA TYR A 148 3.38 5.15 -12.36
C TYR A 148 3.21 4.56 -13.76
N ASN A 149 2.12 3.83 -13.99
CA ASN A 149 1.87 3.19 -15.29
C ASN A 149 1.65 4.21 -16.42
N THR A 150 1.10 5.40 -16.13
CA THR A 150 0.91 6.45 -17.16
C THR A 150 2.20 7.20 -17.47
N VAL A 151 3.08 7.41 -16.48
CA VAL A 151 4.32 8.18 -16.65
C VAL A 151 5.49 7.32 -17.13
N VAL A 152 5.67 6.13 -16.53
CA VAL A 152 6.83 5.25 -16.79
C VAL A 152 6.48 4.10 -17.74
N GLY A 153 5.19 3.79 -17.88
CA GLY A 153 4.71 2.60 -18.56
C GLY A 153 4.57 1.41 -17.61
N ARG A 154 3.60 0.55 -17.92
CA ARG A 154 3.32 -0.64 -17.12
C ARG A 154 4.43 -1.69 -17.32
N ARG A 155 5.22 -1.94 -16.28
CA ARG A 155 6.16 -3.05 -16.26
C ARG A 155 5.45 -4.32 -15.82
N ASN A 156 5.32 -5.26 -16.74
CA ASN A 156 4.87 -6.62 -16.44
C ASN A 156 6.08 -7.44 -16.00
N ALA A 157 6.65 -7.15 -14.84
CA ALA A 157 7.55 -8.13 -14.23
C ALA A 157 6.68 -9.34 -13.85
N PRO A 158 7.03 -10.57 -14.24
CA PRO A 158 6.41 -11.74 -13.63
C PRO A 158 6.63 -11.61 -12.12
N SER A 159 5.58 -11.65 -11.32
CA SER A 159 5.77 -11.78 -9.88
C SER A 159 6.42 -13.15 -9.65
N GLU A 160 7.74 -13.18 -9.48
CA GLU A 160 8.47 -14.43 -9.24
C GLU A 160 7.86 -15.09 -7.99
N ARG A 161 7.30 -16.29 -8.19
CA ARG A 161 6.91 -17.18 -7.09
C ARG A 161 8.21 -17.70 -6.48
N TRP A 162 8.76 -16.98 -5.50
CA TRP A 162 9.74 -17.62 -4.61
C TRP A 162 8.96 -18.41 -3.57
N ALA A 163 9.10 -19.74 -3.69
CA ALA A 163 8.55 -20.77 -2.82
C ALA A 163 8.94 -20.56 -1.34
#